data_AF-A0AAW4DPP2-F1
#
_entry.id   AF-A0AAW4DPP2-F1
#
_cell.length_a   1.000
_cell.length_b   1.000
_cell.length_c   1.000
_cell.angle_alpha   90.00
_cell.angle_beta   90.00
_cell.angle_gamma   90.00
#
_symmetry.space_group_name_H-M   'P 1'
#
loop_
_entity.id
_entity.type
_entity.pdbx_description
1 polymer ?
#
loop_
_entity_poly.entity_id
_entity_poly.type
_entity_poly.pdbx_seq_one_letter_code
_entity_poly.pdbx_strand_id
1 'polypeptide(L)'
;MYSDKTLMLNNGVEVPRIQLGTWLINNDDVRKVIRQAINVGYRAFDTAKDYGNESGVGKGIWNSDVERSDIFLTTKLPTSIKDYEGTKKQLMTL
;
A
#
# COMPACT_ATOMS: atom_id res chain seq x y z
N MET A 1 -14.52 8.25 -21.27
CA MET A 1 -13.04 8.31 -21.18
C MET A 1 -12.68 8.43 -19.70
N TYR A 2 -11.67 7.70 -19.20
CA TYR A 2 -11.33 7.48 -17.78
C TYR A 2 -10.96 8.77 -16.99
N SER A 3 -11.89 9.74 -16.90
CA SER A 3 -11.71 11.06 -16.30
C SER A 3 -11.44 11.00 -14.79
N ASP A 4 -12.01 10.04 -14.08
CA ASP A 4 -11.95 10.04 -12.61
C ASP A 4 -11.09 8.89 -12.12
N LYS A 5 -9.76 9.01 -12.26
CA LYS A 5 -8.79 8.02 -11.73
C LYS A 5 -8.76 8.02 -10.21
N THR A 6 -9.13 9.13 -9.59
CA THR A 6 -9.11 9.35 -8.15
C THR A 6 -10.50 9.74 -7.62
N LEU A 7 -10.70 9.57 -6.31
CA LEU A 7 -11.79 10.15 -5.54
C LEU A 7 -11.18 11.08 -4.49
N MET A 8 -11.80 12.23 -4.27
CA MET A 8 -11.40 13.11 -3.18
C MET A 8 -12.08 12.64 -1.88
N LEU A 9 -11.27 12.34 -0.86
CA LEU A 9 -11.73 12.05 0.48
C LEU A 9 -12.21 13.32 1.18
N ASN A 10 -12.94 13.18 2.28
CA ASN A 10 -13.48 14.31 3.06
C ASN A 10 -12.41 15.24 3.67
N ASN A 11 -11.15 14.80 3.68
CA ASN A 11 -9.99 15.58 4.10
C ASN A 11 -9.22 16.22 2.93
N GLY A 12 -9.77 16.19 1.71
CA GLY A 12 -9.15 16.77 0.52
C GLY A 12 -8.07 15.91 -0.15
N VAL A 13 -7.74 14.74 0.39
CA VAL A 13 -6.76 13.82 -0.21
C VAL A 13 -7.39 13.10 -1.39
N GLU A 14 -6.70 13.09 -2.54
CA GLU A 14 -7.07 12.28 -3.69
C GLU A 14 -6.57 10.84 -3.54
N VAL A 15 -7.47 9.86 -3.63
CA VAL A 15 -7.14 8.43 -3.58
C VAL A 15 -7.46 7.75 -4.91
N PRO A 16 -6.57 6.92 -5.48
CA PRO A 16 -6.91 6.15 -6.66
C PRO A 16 -8.06 5.18 -6.42
N ARG A 17 -9.00 5.13 -7.38
CA ARG A 17 -10.21 4.29 -7.29
C ARG A 17 -9.92 2.79 -7.31
N ILE A 18 -8.81 2.42 -7.93
CA ILE A 18 -8.35 1.03 -8.04
C ILE A 18 -7.04 0.93 -7.26
N GLN A 19 -6.99 0.00 -6.31
CA GLN A 19 -5.79 -0.34 -5.56
C GLN A 19 -5.57 -1.85 -5.63
N LEU A 20 -4.31 -2.27 -5.69
CA LEU A 20 -3.95 -3.68 -5.67
C LEU A 20 -3.83 -4.19 -4.23
N GLY A 21 -4.73 -5.08 -3.83
CA GLY A 21 -4.65 -5.80 -2.56
C GLY A 21 -3.59 -6.89 -2.58
N THR A 22 -2.91 -7.09 -1.45
CA THR A 22 -1.73 -7.98 -1.34
C THR A 22 -1.94 -9.15 -0.38
N TRP A 23 -3.17 -9.43 0.04
CA TRP A 23 -3.47 -10.52 0.97
C TRP A 23 -3.02 -11.89 0.42
N LEU A 24 -2.45 -12.74 1.28
CA LEU A 24 -1.93 -14.08 1.00
C LEU A 24 -0.74 -14.17 0.02
N ILE A 25 -0.06 -13.06 -0.26
CA ILE A 25 1.17 -13.05 -1.06
C ILE A 25 2.37 -12.94 -0.12
N ASN A 26 3.35 -13.84 -0.23
CA ASN A 26 4.58 -13.76 0.57
C ASN A 26 5.49 -12.58 0.12
N ASN A 27 6.49 -12.24 0.93
CA ASN A 27 7.38 -11.09 0.67
C ASN A 27 8.14 -11.16 -0.67
N ASP A 28 8.58 -12.34 -1.09
CA ASP A 28 9.39 -12.50 -2.31
C ASP A 28 8.55 -12.33 -3.57
N ASP A 29 7.32 -12.84 -3.54
CA ASP A 29 6.40 -12.76 -4.67
C ASP A 29 5.68 -11.41 -4.71
N VAL A 30 5.30 -10.83 -3.57
CA VAL A 30 4.64 -9.52 -3.55
C VAL A 30 5.55 -8.45 -4.13
N ARG A 31 6.87 -8.54 -3.90
CA ARG A 31 7.85 -7.65 -4.53
C ARG A 31 7.76 -7.66 -6.06
N LYS A 32 7.65 -8.86 -6.66
CA LYS A 32 7.53 -9.02 -8.12
C LYS A 32 6.18 -8.50 -8.62
N VAL A 33 5.11 -8.81 -7.89
CA VAL A 33 3.73 -8.38 -8.18
C VAL A 33 3.63 -6.85 -8.19
N ILE A 34 4.19 -6.16 -7.19
CA ILE A 34 4.21 -4.70 -7.14
C ILE A 34 4.91 -4.12 -8.36
N ARG A 35 6.10 -4.62 -8.71
CA ARG A 35 6.85 -4.13 -9.88
C ARG A 35 6.05 -4.32 -11.18
N GLN A 36 5.42 -5.48 -11.36
CA GLN A 36 4.57 -5.74 -12.54
C GLN A 36 3.35 -4.81 -12.57
N ALA A 37 2.70 -4.61 -11.42
CA ALA A 37 1.54 -3.74 -11.30
C ALA A 37 1.89 -2.28 -11.66
N ILE A 38 3.03 -1.77 -11.19
CA ILE A 38 3.54 -0.44 -11.55
C ILE A 38 3.73 -0.32 -13.07
N ASN A 39 4.34 -1.33 -13.70
CA ASN A 39 4.59 -1.37 -15.14
C ASN A 39 3.31 -1.34 -15.98
N VAL A 40 2.21 -1.92 -15.49
CA VAL A 40 0.90 -1.89 -16.17
C VAL A 40 0.02 -0.71 -15.73
N GLY A 41 0.55 0.21 -14.92
CA GLY A 41 -0.07 1.50 -14.61
C GLY A 41 -0.73 1.61 -13.23
N TYR A 42 -0.63 0.62 -12.35
CA TYR A 42 -1.10 0.79 -10.97
C TYR A 42 -0.26 1.86 -10.26
N ARG A 43 -0.95 2.65 -9.45
CA ARG A 43 -0.38 3.70 -8.58
C ARG A 43 -0.86 3.60 -7.14
N ALA A 44 -1.65 2.57 -6.81
CA ALA A 44 -2.12 2.36 -5.45
C ALA A 44 -2.05 0.90 -5.02
N PHE A 45 -1.62 0.69 -3.77
CA PHE A 45 -1.36 -0.61 -3.18
C PHE A 45 -1.93 -0.68 -1.78
N ASP A 46 -2.53 -1.83 -1.45
CA ASP A 46 -3.14 -2.10 -0.16
C ASP A 46 -2.50 -3.35 0.48
N THR A 47 -1.96 -3.16 1.67
CA THR A 47 -1.37 -4.20 2.52
C THR A 47 -1.90 -4.09 3.95
N ALA A 48 -1.37 -4.88 4.87
CA ALA A 48 -1.64 -4.82 6.29
C ALA A 48 -0.49 -5.46 7.07
N LYS A 49 -0.29 -5.05 8.32
CA LYS A 49 0.67 -5.70 9.22
C LYS A 49 0.41 -7.20 9.34
N ASP A 50 -0.88 -7.57 9.46
CA ASP A 50 -1.34 -8.97 9.57
C ASP A 50 -1.07 -9.80 8.30
N TYR A 51 -0.80 -9.17 7.15
CA TYR A 51 -0.44 -9.90 5.92
C TYR A 51 1.04 -10.33 5.94
N GLY A 52 1.85 -9.75 6.83
CA GLY A 52 3.26 -10.10 6.99
C GLY A 52 4.14 -9.79 5.78
N ASN A 53 3.69 -8.95 4.85
CA ASN A 53 4.34 -8.73 3.55
C ASN A 53 4.70 -7.27 3.24
N GLU A 54 4.59 -6.36 4.21
CA GLU A 54 4.90 -4.93 4.06
C GLU A 54 6.33 -4.68 3.57
N SER A 55 7.32 -5.49 4.02
CA SER A 55 8.71 -5.36 3.58
C SER A 55 8.86 -5.66 2.08
N GLY A 56 8.18 -6.70 1.59
CA GLY A 56 8.14 -7.04 0.17
C GLY A 56 7.46 -5.96 -0.66
N VAL A 57 6.36 -5.39 -0.16
CA VAL A 57 5.66 -4.27 -0.81
C VAL A 57 6.56 -3.05 -0.90
N GLY A 58 7.18 -2.64 0.21
CA GLY A 58 8.10 -1.51 0.28
C GLY A 58 9.30 -1.69 -0.65
N LYS A 59 9.92 -2.88 -0.68
CA LYS A 59 11.00 -3.20 -1.62
C LYS A 59 10.54 -3.18 -3.08
N GLY A 60 9.31 -3.57 -3.36
CA GLY A 60 8.73 -3.51 -4.71
C GLY A 60 8.59 -2.07 -5.21
N ILE A 61 8.12 -1.18 -4.34
CA ILE A 61 7.98 0.26 -4.63
C ILE A 61 9.36 0.92 -4.74
N TRP A 62 10.26 0.66 -3.78
CA TRP A 62 11.60 1.27 -3.73
C TRP A 62 12.45 0.97 -4.97
N ASN A 63 12.33 -0.24 -5.52
CA ASN A 63 13.07 -0.65 -6.71
C ASN A 63 12.30 -0.38 -8.02
N SER A 64 11.30 0.50 -8.00
CA SER A 64 10.56 0.91 -9.19
C SER A 64 11.06 2.25 -9.71
N ASP A 65 10.83 2.53 -10.98
CA ASP A 65 11.20 3.79 -11.62
C ASP A 65 10.12 4.88 -11.46
N VAL A 66 9.27 4.78 -10.44
CA VAL A 66 8.18 5.72 -10.17
C VAL A 66 8.45 6.48 -8.88
N GLU A 67 8.25 7.80 -8.93
CA GLU A 67 8.41 8.68 -7.78
C GLU A 67 7.50 8.27 -6.62
N ARG A 68 8.01 8.36 -5.38
CA ARG A 68 7.22 8.00 -4.19
C ARG A 68 5.93 8.82 -4.08
N SER A 69 5.94 10.08 -4.52
CA SER A 69 4.77 10.97 -4.53
C SER A 69 3.64 10.49 -5.43
N ASP A 70 3.95 9.66 -6.43
CA ASP A 70 2.96 9.13 -7.38
C ASP A 70 2.33 7.83 -6.89
N ILE A 71 2.70 7.35 -5.69
CA ILE A 71 2.23 6.09 -5.11
C ILE A 71 1.34 6.34 -3.91
N PHE A 72 0.11 5.84 -3.96
CA PHE A 72 -0.78 5.74 -2.81
C PHE A 72 -0.59 4.39 -2.12
N LEU A 73 -0.13 4.36 -0.87
CA LEU A 73 0.09 3.12 -0.12
C LEU A 73 -0.80 3.11 1.12
N THR A 74 -1.62 2.07 1.23
CA THR A 74 -2.47 1.81 2.39
C THR A 74 -1.92 0.61 3.17
N THR A 75 -1.71 0.77 4.48
CA THR A 75 -1.53 -0.36 5.41
C THR A 75 -2.53 -0.26 6.57
N LYS A 76 -2.64 -1.32 7.36
CA LYS A 76 -3.64 -1.47 8.42
C LYS A 76 -2.96 -1.94 9.70
N LEU A 77 -3.41 -1.39 10.83
CA LEU A 77 -3.02 -1.88 12.16
C LEU A 77 -3.46 -3.34 12.34
N PRO A 78 -2.69 -4.16 13.08
CA PRO A 78 -3.12 -5.51 13.42
C PRO A 78 -4.49 -5.54 14.07
N THR A 79 -5.27 -6.58 13.77
CA THR A 79 -6.65 -6.71 14.26
C THR A 79 -6.73 -6.69 15.79
N SER A 80 -5.72 -7.27 16.46
CA SER A 80 -5.64 -7.36 17.92
C SER A 80 -5.29 -6.04 18.63
N ILE A 81 -4.89 -5.00 17.89
CA ILE A 81 -4.48 -3.72 18.45
C ILE A 81 -5.63 -2.71 18.30
N LYS A 82 -6.12 -2.20 19.44
CA LYS A 82 -7.27 -1.28 19.52
C LYS A 82 -7.09 -0.15 20.53
N ASP A 83 -5.94 -0.07 21.18
CA ASP A 83 -5.59 0.98 22.13
C ASP A 83 -4.54 1.94 21.55
N TYR A 84 -4.39 3.09 22.21
CA TYR A 84 -3.53 4.18 21.77
C TYR A 84 -2.04 3.79 21.78
N GLU A 85 -1.54 3.21 22.87
CA GLU A 85 -0.13 2.88 23.03
C GLU A 85 0.30 1.77 22.07
N GLY A 86 -0.54 0.73 21.93
CA GLY A 86 -0.37 -0.34 20.96
C GLY A 86 -0.35 0.21 19.52
N THR A 87 -1.27 1.10 19.17
CA THR A 87 -1.31 1.74 17.85
C THR A 87 -0.03 2.51 17.57
N LYS A 88 0.38 3.39 18.49
CA LYS A 88 1.59 4.19 18.38
C LYS A 88 2.83 3.31 18.21
N LYS A 89 2.94 2.23 18.99
CA LYS A 89 4.03 1.26 18.89
C LYS A 89 4.06 0.59 17.51
N GLN A 90 2.92 0.17 16.96
CA GLN A 90 2.88 -0.48 15.66
C GLN A 90 3.32 0.46 14.52
N LEU A 91 2.91 1.73 14.55
CA LEU A 91 3.30 2.72 13.55
C LEU A 91 4.82 2.98 13.52
N MET A 92 5.52 2.82 14.64
CA MET A 92 6.98 2.97 14.72
C MET A 92 7.77 1.78 14.17
N THR A 93 7.09 0.70 13.75
CA THR A 93 7.70 -0.53 13.22
C THR A 93 7.47 -0.72 11.72
N LEU A 94 6.91 0.30 11.06
CA LEU A 94 6.78 0.40 9.62
C LEU A 94 8.05 1.04 9.03
#